data_AF-A0A2J6SRI4-F1
#
_entry.id   AF-A0A2J6SRI4-F1
#
_cell.length_a   1.000
_cell.length_b   1.000
_cell.length_c   1.000
_cell.angle_alpha   90.00
_cell.angle_beta   90.00
_cell.angle_gamma   90.00
#
_symmetry.space_group_name_H-M   'P 1'
#
loop_
_entity.id
_entity.type
_entity.pdbx_description
1 polymer ?
#
loop_
_entity_poly.entity_id
_entity_poly.type
_entity_poly.pdbx_seq_one_letter_code
_entity_poly.pdbx_strand_id
1 'polypeptide(L)'
;MPPPSLLRSWTRPNLYVCARCALVASQAPSKTTRRSIGLKYLTKVADAENQWKEKAARIRAGEEKSMLTILEERGLVQSITGDRAAFDTHMTNKRLGAYVGIDPTASSLHIGHLLPLMSIFWMYVNGYHTVSLLGGATAKIGDPTDRLTTREKEHAAIRTANMANMHLQLQKLWVNVEAYGRKYGYNWEWPWHRELVNNNSWWNKLPMLEVLQVLGPGMRLGSMLARDTVKNKMRKGDGMSYAEFSYPLMQAWDWWYMFHTKGISMQIGGSDQYGNITAGIAAVKYISTHHPNPIVRGEAHSVGEPIGFTSPLLTTSSGQKFGKSAGNAIWLDSAQTSSFELYGYFLRTSDEDVGKYLKMFTFMPLKDIDALLEEHKESPSQRKAQHALARDFVELVHGAHVAQQTETQHRLIFNQKQPQPAEPDAEMKAGIITPNNRPNPNMKLPRSLIFQKSIGKVLHASGLASSAAEGHRLAYKHGAYIGGPPNRKKFEPMNDGYLSWSTIDNWNPEVTRKFLIHGDLLLLRRAKYNIRIVHVVPDEEYVLSGETFPGMDAKWRVDILRRMAINKEITKEDREAVEKMLEEDEASKNTDAMDAVEVGGSKEDEVKASASP
;
A
#
# COMPACT_ATOMS: atom_id res chain seq x y z
N MET A 1 36.49 73.02 -24.44
CA MET A 1 37.69 72.16 -24.36
C MET A 1 38.13 72.10 -22.92
N PRO A 2 38.04 70.91 -22.31
CA PRO A 2 39.23 70.20 -21.86
C PRO A 2 39.33 68.81 -22.53
N PRO A 3 40.53 68.18 -22.57
CA PRO A 3 40.76 66.92 -23.30
C PRO A 3 40.17 65.70 -22.57
N PRO A 4 39.84 64.61 -23.29
CA PRO A 4 39.24 63.42 -22.72
C PRO A 4 40.28 62.56 -22.00
N SER A 5 39.92 62.05 -20.82
CA SER A 5 40.75 61.13 -20.07
C SER A 5 40.80 59.76 -20.74
N LEU A 6 42.02 59.29 -21.00
CA LEU A 6 42.33 57.91 -21.33
C LEU A 6 42.10 57.07 -20.06
N LEU A 7 41.09 56.19 -20.09
CA LEU A 7 40.97 54.90 -19.39
C LEU A 7 39.49 54.51 -19.23
N ARG A 8 38.88 53.98 -20.30
CA ARG A 8 37.64 53.19 -20.21
C ARG A 8 37.67 52.03 -21.20
N SER A 9 38.39 50.99 -20.84
CA SER A 9 38.26 49.65 -21.45
C SER A 9 38.76 48.59 -20.49
N TRP A 10 38.06 48.40 -19.36
CA TRP A 10 38.24 47.22 -18.54
C TRP A 10 36.99 46.36 -18.66
N THR A 11 37.14 45.34 -19.50
CA THR A 11 36.32 44.14 -19.59
C THR A 11 35.95 43.63 -18.20
N ARG A 12 34.65 43.34 -18.00
CA ARG A 12 34.15 42.73 -16.76
C ARG A 12 34.95 41.44 -16.46
N PRO A 13 35.57 41.30 -15.28
CA PRO A 13 36.24 40.05 -14.93
C PRO A 13 35.19 38.95 -14.73
N ASN A 14 35.56 37.77 -15.22
CA ASN A 14 34.81 36.53 -15.18
C ASN A 14 34.14 36.24 -13.83
N LEU A 15 32.92 35.68 -13.93
CA LEU A 15 32.19 35.04 -12.85
C LEU A 15 33.15 34.18 -12.01
N TYR A 16 33.33 34.54 -10.74
CA TYR A 16 34.11 33.75 -9.79
C TYR A 16 33.40 32.42 -9.55
N VAL A 17 33.77 31.41 -10.34
CA VAL A 17 33.55 30.00 -9.97
C VAL A 17 34.43 29.76 -8.75
N CYS A 18 33.83 29.44 -7.60
CA CYS A 18 34.63 29.18 -6.41
C CYS A 18 35.60 28.01 -6.67
N ALA A 19 36.77 28.04 -6.03
CA ALA A 19 37.83 27.03 -6.27
C ALA A 19 37.31 25.59 -6.12
N ARG A 20 36.31 25.35 -5.27
CA ARG A 20 35.65 24.06 -5.11
C ARG A 20 34.78 23.68 -6.31
N CYS A 21 34.06 24.61 -6.91
CA CYS A 21 33.27 24.40 -8.13
C CYS A 21 34.17 24.18 -9.35
N ALA A 22 35.29 24.91 -9.45
CA ALA A 22 36.29 24.70 -10.49
C ALA A 22 36.99 23.34 -10.33
N LEU A 23 37.26 22.91 -9.09
CA LEU A 23 37.81 21.59 -8.78
C LEU A 23 36.82 20.46 -9.14
N VAL A 24 35.53 20.61 -8.84
CA VAL A 24 34.50 19.63 -9.20
C VAL A 24 34.30 19.56 -10.72
N ALA A 25 34.38 20.69 -11.43
CA ALA A 25 34.28 20.73 -12.89
C ALA A 25 35.55 20.21 -13.60
N SER A 26 36.73 20.32 -12.98
CA SER A 26 38.02 19.84 -13.51
C SER A 26 38.38 18.41 -13.11
N GLN A 27 37.69 17.84 -12.12
CA GLN A 27 37.71 16.40 -11.90
C GLN A 27 37.10 15.72 -13.12
N ALA A 28 37.94 15.09 -13.95
CA ALA A 28 37.48 14.12 -14.94
C ALA A 28 36.49 13.19 -14.22
N PRO A 29 35.29 12.95 -14.80
CA PRO A 29 34.26 12.18 -14.13
C PRO A 29 34.92 10.91 -13.63
N SER A 30 34.93 10.75 -12.30
CA SER A 30 35.31 9.51 -11.65
C SER A 30 34.74 8.40 -12.51
N LYS A 31 35.57 7.43 -12.90
CA LYS A 31 35.12 6.20 -13.54
C LYS A 31 34.31 5.38 -12.51
N THR A 32 33.29 5.97 -11.89
CA THR A 32 32.04 5.26 -11.64
C THR A 32 31.61 4.78 -13.02
N THR A 33 31.95 3.53 -13.31
CA THR A 33 31.47 2.76 -14.45
C THR A 33 30.03 3.18 -14.73
N ARG A 34 29.84 4.04 -15.75
CA ARG A 34 28.54 4.16 -16.43
C ARG A 34 28.20 2.72 -16.75
N ARG A 35 27.18 2.14 -16.10
CA ARG A 35 26.70 0.82 -16.50
C ARG A 35 26.43 0.95 -17.99
N SER A 36 27.23 0.29 -18.81
CA SER A 36 27.07 0.32 -20.25
C SER A 36 25.68 -0.22 -20.52
N ILE A 37 24.76 0.65 -20.95
CA ILE A 37 23.44 0.23 -21.38
C ILE A 37 23.68 -0.70 -22.57
N GLY A 38 23.33 -1.98 -22.42
CA GLY A 38 23.58 -2.96 -23.47
C GLY A 38 22.82 -2.59 -24.73
N LEU A 39 23.42 -2.82 -25.91
CA LEU A 39 22.81 -2.53 -27.21
C LEU A 39 21.41 -3.16 -27.33
N LYS A 40 21.23 -4.38 -26.80
CA LYS A 40 19.93 -5.08 -26.75
C LYS A 40 18.85 -4.29 -26.00
N TYR A 41 19.19 -3.57 -24.94
CA TYR A 41 18.23 -2.73 -24.22
C TYR A 41 17.86 -1.51 -25.06
N LEU A 42 18.85 -0.86 -25.68
CA LEU A 42 18.62 0.30 -26.55
C LEU A 42 17.72 -0.05 -27.74
N THR A 43 17.93 -1.23 -28.37
CA THR A 43 17.05 -1.72 -29.44
C THR A 43 15.61 -1.86 -28.94
N LYS A 44 15.40 -2.49 -27.78
CA LYS A 44 14.04 -2.62 -27.21
C LYS A 44 13.39 -1.28 -26.89
N VAL A 45 14.16 -0.29 -26.41
CA VAL A 45 13.65 1.07 -26.19
C VAL A 45 13.21 1.70 -27.51
N ALA A 46 14.03 1.60 -28.56
CA ALA A 46 13.70 2.13 -29.89
C ALA A 46 12.47 1.45 -30.50
N ASP A 47 12.36 0.12 -30.39
CA ASP A 47 11.19 -0.64 -30.85
C ASP A 47 9.93 -0.18 -30.11
N ALA A 48 10.03 -0.01 -28.80
CA ALA A 48 8.93 0.43 -27.96
C ALA A 48 8.50 1.88 -28.24
N GLU A 49 9.42 2.76 -28.68
CA GLU A 49 9.10 4.11 -29.15
C GLU A 49 8.40 4.09 -30.51
N ASN A 50 8.83 3.21 -31.44
CA ASN A 50 8.18 3.05 -32.73
C ASN A 50 6.75 2.51 -32.59
N GLN A 51 6.55 1.50 -31.75
CA GLN A 51 5.21 1.00 -31.40
C GLN A 51 4.31 2.11 -30.84
N TRP A 52 4.87 3.01 -30.02
CA TRP A 52 4.10 4.14 -29.49
C TRP A 52 3.74 5.16 -30.57
N LYS A 53 4.64 5.43 -31.52
CA LYS A 53 4.36 6.33 -32.66
C LYS A 53 3.25 5.78 -33.55
N GLU A 54 3.23 4.46 -33.78
CA GLU A 54 2.15 3.79 -34.52
C GLU A 54 0.82 3.90 -33.76
N LYS A 55 0.82 3.63 -32.45
CA LYS A 55 -0.36 3.83 -31.59
C LYS A 55 -0.87 5.27 -31.67
N ALA A 56 0.03 6.25 -31.58
CA ALA A 56 -0.31 7.67 -31.70
C ALA A 56 -0.91 8.00 -33.08
N ALA A 57 -0.41 7.39 -34.15
CA ALA A 57 -0.97 7.58 -35.49
C ALA A 57 -2.39 7.02 -35.62
N ARG A 58 -2.65 5.83 -35.08
CA ARG A 58 -4.00 5.23 -35.04
C ARG A 58 -4.99 6.06 -34.24
N ILE A 59 -4.55 6.60 -33.09
CA ILE A 59 -5.37 7.52 -32.28
C ILE A 59 -5.73 8.76 -33.09
N ARG A 60 -4.77 9.38 -33.80
CA ARG A 60 -5.06 10.54 -34.66
C ARG A 60 -5.94 10.22 -35.86
N ALA A 61 -5.86 8.99 -36.38
CA ALA A 61 -6.72 8.51 -37.46
C ALA A 61 -8.14 8.14 -36.97
N GLY A 62 -8.38 8.11 -35.65
CA GLY A 62 -9.68 7.74 -35.07
C GLY A 62 -9.93 6.23 -34.99
N GLU A 63 -8.91 5.40 -35.26
CA GLU A 63 -9.01 3.94 -35.19
C GLU A 63 -8.97 3.42 -33.74
N GLU A 64 -8.31 4.17 -32.85
CA GLU A 64 -8.15 3.85 -31.43
C GLU A 64 -8.50 5.08 -30.57
N LYS A 65 -9.10 4.89 -29.40
CA LYS A 65 -9.42 6.01 -28.49
C LYS A 65 -8.15 6.47 -27.77
N SER A 66 -8.03 7.77 -27.55
CA SER A 66 -6.95 8.31 -26.71
C SER A 66 -7.13 7.89 -25.25
N MET A 67 -6.03 7.85 -24.49
CA MET A 67 -6.08 7.49 -23.07
C MET A 67 -6.94 8.47 -22.26
N LEU A 68 -6.86 9.78 -22.55
CA LEU A 68 -7.72 10.76 -21.88
C LEU A 68 -9.20 10.47 -22.14
N THR A 69 -9.56 10.18 -23.39
CA THR A 69 -10.95 9.84 -23.76
C THR A 69 -11.44 8.60 -23.04
N ILE A 70 -10.62 7.54 -22.94
CA ILE A 70 -10.97 6.32 -22.18
C ILE A 70 -11.25 6.64 -20.70
N LEU A 71 -10.43 7.49 -20.08
CA LEU A 71 -10.61 7.88 -18.68
C LEU A 71 -11.84 8.77 -18.48
N GLU A 72 -12.10 9.71 -19.39
CA GLU A 72 -13.28 10.59 -19.39
C GLU A 72 -14.59 9.81 -19.55
N GLU A 73 -14.68 8.90 -20.53
CA GLU A 73 -15.87 8.06 -20.75
C GLU A 73 -16.18 7.15 -19.55
N ARG A 74 -15.16 6.84 -18.75
CA ARG A 74 -15.29 6.08 -17.50
C ARG A 74 -15.58 6.93 -16.27
N GLY A 75 -15.60 8.25 -16.42
CA GLY A 75 -15.79 9.18 -15.32
C GLY A 75 -14.60 9.23 -14.34
N LEU A 76 -13.40 8.87 -14.77
CA LEU A 76 -12.20 8.85 -13.92
C LEU A 76 -11.50 10.23 -13.84
N VAL A 77 -11.94 11.20 -14.64
CA VAL A 77 -11.40 12.55 -14.72
C VAL A 77 -12.47 13.56 -14.28
N GLN A 78 -12.10 14.45 -13.35
CA GLN A 78 -12.92 15.58 -12.91
C GLN A 78 -12.36 16.90 -13.42
N SER A 79 -11.08 17.16 -13.14
CA SER A 79 -10.42 18.41 -13.55
C SER A 79 -9.04 18.09 -14.08
N ILE A 80 -8.69 18.66 -15.23
CA ILE A 80 -7.36 18.58 -15.84
C ILE A 80 -6.64 19.91 -15.70
N THR A 81 -5.31 19.88 -15.75
CA THR A 81 -4.50 21.09 -15.78
C THR A 81 -4.30 21.57 -17.21
N GLY A 82 -4.58 22.84 -17.48
CA GLY A 82 -4.41 23.43 -18.81
C GLY A 82 -5.55 23.08 -19.78
N ASP A 83 -5.26 23.18 -21.07
CA ASP A 83 -6.23 22.92 -22.14
C ASP A 83 -6.38 21.42 -22.43
N ARG A 84 -7.61 20.96 -22.70
CA ARG A 84 -7.92 19.55 -22.97
C ARG A 84 -7.21 19.02 -24.21
N ALA A 85 -7.22 19.75 -25.32
CA ALA A 85 -6.62 19.29 -26.57
C ALA A 85 -5.10 19.19 -26.45
N ALA A 86 -4.47 20.16 -25.78
CA ALA A 86 -3.04 20.10 -25.47
C ALA A 86 -2.70 18.93 -24.55
N PHE A 87 -3.52 18.67 -23.52
CA PHE A 87 -3.33 17.55 -22.59
C PHE A 87 -3.41 16.19 -23.32
N ASP A 88 -4.45 16.01 -24.13
CA ASP A 88 -4.66 14.79 -24.91
C ASP A 88 -3.54 14.55 -25.93
N THR A 89 -3.12 15.62 -26.61
CA THR A 89 -1.98 15.59 -27.54
C THR A 89 -0.70 15.18 -26.82
N HIS A 90 -0.47 15.67 -25.61
CA HIS A 90 0.71 15.31 -24.81
C HIS A 90 0.70 13.82 -24.44
N MET A 91 -0.44 13.31 -23.96
CA MET A 91 -0.62 11.88 -23.62
C MET A 91 -0.51 10.96 -24.84
N THR A 92 -0.90 11.44 -26.02
CA THR A 92 -0.89 10.66 -27.26
C THR A 92 0.52 10.62 -27.86
N ASN A 93 1.23 11.75 -27.90
CA ASN A 93 2.51 11.86 -28.60
C ASN A 93 3.66 11.16 -27.86
N LYS A 94 3.60 11.06 -26.53
CA LYS A 94 4.66 10.50 -25.71
C LYS A 94 4.10 9.48 -24.72
N ARG A 95 4.80 8.38 -24.53
CA ARG A 95 4.52 7.42 -23.45
C ARG A 95 4.92 8.06 -22.12
N LEU A 96 3.95 8.67 -21.45
CA LEU A 96 4.17 9.41 -20.21
C LEU A 96 4.35 8.48 -19.01
N GLY A 97 5.06 8.98 -18.01
CA GLY A 97 5.05 8.42 -16.66
C GLY A 97 4.01 9.13 -15.79
N ALA A 98 3.16 8.39 -15.10
CA ALA A 98 2.15 8.92 -14.18
C ALA A 98 2.32 8.36 -12.76
N TYR A 99 1.95 9.14 -11.74
CA TYR A 99 1.92 8.64 -10.37
C TYR A 99 0.68 9.07 -9.58
N VAL A 100 0.37 8.24 -8.58
CA VAL A 100 -0.60 8.53 -7.51
C VAL A 100 0.12 8.45 -6.17
N GLY A 101 0.01 9.49 -5.36
CA GLY A 101 0.53 9.54 -3.99
C GLY A 101 -0.52 9.07 -2.99
N ILE A 102 -0.11 8.23 -2.03
CA ILE A 102 -0.96 7.72 -0.96
C ILE A 102 -0.21 7.83 0.36
N ASP A 103 -0.76 8.61 1.29
CA ASP A 103 -0.23 8.71 2.66
C ASP A 103 -0.77 7.55 3.52
N PRO A 104 0.10 6.77 4.20
CA PRO A 104 -0.33 5.69 5.09
C PRO A 104 -0.87 6.20 6.43
N THR A 105 -2.10 6.73 6.41
CA THR A 105 -2.78 7.27 7.60
C THR A 105 -3.68 6.26 8.32
N ALA A 106 -3.72 5.02 7.84
CA ALA A 106 -4.53 3.94 8.40
C ALA A 106 -3.83 2.60 8.14
N SER A 107 -4.33 1.53 8.75
CA SER A 107 -3.79 0.17 8.57
C SER A 107 -4.06 -0.43 7.20
N SER A 108 -5.05 0.08 6.46
CA SER A 108 -5.45 -0.39 5.14
C SER A 108 -5.88 0.76 4.23
N LEU A 109 -5.80 0.55 2.92
CA LEU A 109 -6.56 1.31 1.94
C LEU A 109 -8.06 1.04 2.12
N HIS A 110 -8.87 2.04 1.86
CA HIS A 110 -10.32 1.93 1.66
C HIS A 110 -10.70 2.25 0.21
N ILE A 111 -11.96 1.98 -0.17
CA ILE A 111 -12.48 2.16 -1.54
C ILE A 111 -12.20 3.56 -2.12
N GLY A 112 -12.25 4.62 -1.31
CA GLY A 112 -11.94 5.99 -1.77
C GLY A 112 -10.54 6.17 -2.41
N HIS A 113 -9.53 5.39 -2.00
CA HIS A 113 -8.20 5.44 -2.62
C HIS A 113 -8.17 4.76 -3.99
N LEU A 114 -9.16 3.92 -4.28
CA LEU A 114 -9.14 3.09 -5.48
C LEU A 114 -9.41 3.91 -6.73
N LEU A 115 -10.13 5.04 -6.67
CA LEU A 115 -10.47 5.77 -7.88
C LEU A 115 -9.25 6.40 -8.59
N PRO A 116 -8.36 7.16 -7.91
CA PRO A 116 -7.10 7.57 -8.52
C PRO A 116 -6.23 6.38 -8.94
N LEU A 117 -6.26 5.28 -8.18
CA LEU A 117 -5.53 4.06 -8.53
C LEU A 117 -6.06 3.41 -9.81
N MET A 118 -7.38 3.38 -10.03
CA MET A 118 -7.98 2.87 -11.27
C MET A 118 -7.50 3.65 -12.49
N SER A 119 -7.31 4.97 -12.37
CA SER A 119 -6.73 5.78 -13.43
C SER A 119 -5.33 5.32 -13.82
N ILE A 120 -4.43 5.07 -12.86
CA ILE A 120 -3.11 4.53 -13.19
C ILE A 120 -3.17 3.06 -13.62
N PHE A 121 -4.14 2.26 -13.15
CA PHE A 121 -4.29 0.89 -13.63
C PHE A 121 -4.69 0.87 -15.11
N TRP A 122 -5.63 1.74 -15.52
CA TRP A 122 -6.00 1.95 -16.92
C TRP A 122 -4.82 2.41 -17.78
N MET A 123 -4.01 3.33 -17.27
CA MET A 123 -2.80 3.78 -17.95
C MET A 123 -1.78 2.64 -18.08
N TYR A 124 -1.56 1.86 -17.03
CA TYR A 124 -0.64 0.72 -17.04
C TYR A 124 -1.03 -0.31 -18.11
N VAL A 125 -2.31 -0.73 -18.15
CA VAL A 125 -2.78 -1.70 -19.15
C VAL A 125 -2.83 -1.14 -20.58
N ASN A 126 -2.61 0.16 -20.75
CA ASN A 126 -2.46 0.83 -22.04
C ASN A 126 -0.99 1.15 -22.39
N GLY A 127 -0.04 0.65 -21.58
CA GLY A 127 1.40 0.71 -21.83
C GLY A 127 2.09 1.99 -21.35
N TYR A 128 1.46 2.77 -20.46
CA TYR A 128 2.13 3.88 -19.78
C TYR A 128 3.03 3.38 -18.64
N HIS A 129 3.96 4.23 -18.20
CA HIS A 129 4.74 3.98 -16.98
C HIS A 129 3.99 4.52 -15.78
N THR A 130 3.75 3.70 -14.76
CA THR A 130 2.91 4.08 -13.62
C THR A 130 3.60 3.87 -12.28
N VAL A 131 3.46 4.82 -11.37
CA VAL A 131 4.08 4.76 -10.04
C VAL A 131 3.02 4.92 -8.96
N SER A 132 2.96 3.96 -8.05
CA SER A 132 2.28 4.15 -6.76
C SER A 132 3.31 4.70 -5.77
N LEU A 133 3.14 5.94 -5.33
CA LEU A 133 4.01 6.55 -4.32
C LEU A 133 3.37 6.39 -2.93
N LEU A 134 4.04 5.67 -2.04
CA LEU A 134 3.69 5.59 -0.64
C LEU A 134 4.36 6.74 0.14
N GLY A 135 3.55 7.59 0.74
CA GLY A 135 3.94 8.80 1.44
C GLY A 135 4.47 8.56 2.85
N GLY A 136 5.45 7.68 3.04
CA GLY A 136 5.95 7.34 4.37
C GLY A 136 6.54 8.52 5.16
N ALA A 137 7.09 9.53 4.48
CA ALA A 137 7.63 10.74 5.09
C ALA A 137 6.54 11.80 5.28
N THR A 138 5.74 12.01 4.23
CA THR A 138 4.63 12.98 4.20
C THR A 138 3.54 12.64 5.20
N ALA A 139 3.26 11.36 5.44
CA ALA A 139 2.31 10.92 6.45
C ALA A 139 2.73 11.27 7.89
N LYS A 140 4.04 11.45 8.16
CA LYS A 140 4.53 11.91 9.48
C LYS A 140 4.19 13.38 9.76
N ILE A 141 3.99 14.14 8.69
CA ILE A 141 3.60 15.56 8.74
C ILE A 141 2.08 15.67 8.70
N GLY A 142 1.45 14.97 7.74
CA GLY A 142 0.02 14.95 7.50
C GLY A 142 -0.45 16.07 6.57
N ASP A 143 -1.24 15.70 5.56
CA ASP A 143 -1.89 16.65 4.66
C ASP A 143 -2.95 17.50 5.42
N PRO A 144 -2.82 18.85 5.44
CA PRO A 144 -3.81 19.74 6.05
C PRO A 144 -5.03 20.02 5.17
N THR A 145 -5.07 19.52 3.93
CA THR A 145 -6.15 19.78 2.96
C THR A 145 -7.51 19.38 3.54
N ASP A 146 -8.45 20.35 3.50
CA ASP A 146 -9.84 20.23 3.99
C ASP A 146 -10.01 19.76 5.45
N ARG A 147 -9.02 20.04 6.32
CA ARG A 147 -9.09 19.73 7.75
C ARG A 147 -8.99 20.98 8.61
N LEU A 148 -9.80 21.05 9.66
CA LEU A 148 -9.80 22.15 10.64
C LEU A 148 -8.92 21.87 11.85
N THR A 149 -8.67 20.61 12.17
CA THR A 149 -7.86 20.18 13.32
C THR A 149 -6.57 19.52 12.85
N THR A 150 -5.51 19.70 13.62
CA THR A 150 -4.21 19.04 13.44
C THR A 150 -4.37 17.54 13.72
N ARG A 151 -3.64 16.70 12.97
CA ARG A 151 -3.67 15.26 13.22
C ARG A 151 -3.00 14.94 14.55
N GLU A 152 -3.61 14.06 15.32
CA GLU A 152 -2.94 13.46 16.46
C GLU A 152 -1.71 12.68 15.99
N LYS A 153 -0.61 12.82 16.73
CA LYS A 153 0.62 12.08 16.41
C LYS A 153 0.43 10.62 16.79
N GLU A 154 0.29 9.76 15.78
CA GLU A 154 0.29 8.31 16.00
C GLU A 154 1.63 7.84 16.61
N HIS A 155 1.62 6.68 17.27
CA HIS A 155 2.87 6.05 17.72
C HIS A 155 3.72 5.62 16.51
N ALA A 156 5.06 5.72 16.62
CA ALA A 156 5.95 5.41 15.50
C ALA A 156 5.80 3.98 14.99
N ALA A 157 5.60 3.02 15.90
CA ALA A 157 5.35 1.62 15.58
C ALA A 157 4.08 1.42 14.72
N ILE A 158 2.99 2.10 15.06
CA ILE A 158 1.72 2.04 14.33
C ILE A 158 1.91 2.56 12.91
N ARG A 159 2.58 3.71 12.74
CA ARG A 159 2.87 4.26 11.41
C ARG A 159 3.72 3.31 10.55
N THR A 160 4.76 2.71 11.13
CA THR A 160 5.61 1.77 10.39
C THR A 160 4.83 0.51 10.00
N ALA A 161 3.94 0.01 10.87
CA ALA A 161 3.03 -1.09 10.55
C ALA A 161 2.03 -0.72 9.45
N ASN A 162 1.38 0.44 9.54
CA ASN A 162 0.46 0.98 8.52
C ASN A 162 1.14 1.10 7.16
N MET A 163 2.35 1.66 7.13
CA MET A 163 3.17 1.76 5.91
C MET A 163 3.51 0.38 5.33
N ALA A 164 3.91 -0.58 6.17
CA ALA A 164 4.20 -1.94 5.72
C ALA A 164 2.94 -2.62 5.15
N ASN A 165 1.81 -2.51 5.85
CA ASN A 165 0.52 -3.06 5.41
C ASN A 165 0.08 -2.49 4.06
N MET A 166 0.07 -1.17 3.90
CA MET A 166 -0.31 -0.54 2.64
C MET A 166 0.65 -0.89 1.51
N HIS A 167 1.95 -1.02 1.78
CA HIS A 167 2.91 -1.47 0.78
C HIS A 167 2.55 -2.88 0.26
N LEU A 168 2.27 -3.82 1.17
CA LEU A 168 1.88 -5.19 0.81
C LEU A 168 0.54 -5.23 0.07
N GLN A 169 -0.42 -4.44 0.53
CA GLN A 169 -1.74 -4.35 -0.09
C GLN A 169 -1.65 -3.82 -1.52
N LEU A 170 -0.85 -2.76 -1.76
CA LEU A 170 -0.58 -2.25 -3.11
C LEU A 170 0.11 -3.30 -3.98
N GLN A 171 1.07 -4.04 -3.44
CA GLN A 171 1.72 -5.13 -4.19
C GLN A 171 0.73 -6.22 -4.62
N LYS A 172 -0.14 -6.67 -3.70
CA LYS A 172 -1.19 -7.66 -3.98
C LYS A 172 -2.18 -7.12 -5.00
N LEU A 173 -2.64 -5.87 -4.83
CA LEU A 173 -3.56 -5.21 -5.73
C LEU A 173 -3.02 -5.16 -7.17
N TRP A 174 -1.74 -4.80 -7.35
CA TRP A 174 -1.13 -4.79 -8.68
C TRP A 174 -1.03 -6.18 -9.33
N VAL A 175 -0.79 -7.23 -8.55
CA VAL A 175 -0.82 -8.61 -9.09
C VAL A 175 -2.22 -8.98 -9.57
N ASN A 176 -3.25 -8.58 -8.82
CA ASN A 176 -4.63 -8.79 -9.23
C ASN A 176 -5.00 -7.95 -10.47
N VAL A 177 -4.53 -6.69 -10.56
CA VAL A 177 -4.72 -5.83 -11.73
C VAL A 177 -4.17 -6.50 -13.00
N GLU A 178 -2.96 -7.06 -12.95
CA GLU A 178 -2.36 -7.79 -14.08
C GLU A 178 -3.19 -9.05 -14.43
N ALA A 179 -3.62 -9.81 -13.42
CA ALA A 179 -4.43 -11.01 -13.65
C ALA A 179 -5.81 -10.70 -14.23
N TYR A 180 -6.48 -9.70 -13.68
CA TYR A 180 -7.81 -9.23 -14.08
C TYR A 180 -7.76 -8.55 -15.46
N GLY A 181 -6.70 -7.78 -15.77
CA GLY A 181 -6.50 -7.18 -17.09
C GLY A 181 -6.39 -8.22 -18.21
N ARG A 182 -5.71 -9.35 -17.98
CA ARG A 182 -5.60 -10.44 -18.96
C ARG A 182 -6.94 -11.03 -19.38
N LYS A 183 -7.94 -11.06 -18.49
CA LYS A 183 -9.32 -11.48 -18.79
C LYS A 183 -9.96 -10.64 -19.90
N TYR A 184 -9.54 -9.39 -20.02
CA TYR A 184 -10.00 -8.43 -21.02
C TYR A 184 -9.01 -8.23 -22.17
N GLY A 185 -8.03 -9.13 -22.34
CA GLY A 185 -7.07 -9.09 -23.45
C GLY A 185 -5.86 -8.18 -23.23
N TYR A 186 -5.72 -7.56 -22.05
CA TYR A 186 -4.55 -6.75 -21.71
C TYR A 186 -3.38 -7.66 -21.28
N ASN A 187 -2.55 -8.05 -22.24
CA ASN A 187 -1.36 -8.86 -22.00
C ASN A 187 -0.14 -7.96 -21.75
N TRP A 188 0.72 -8.37 -20.81
CA TRP A 188 1.93 -7.62 -20.51
C TRP A 188 2.85 -7.55 -21.72
N GLU A 189 3.32 -6.35 -22.03
CA GLU A 189 4.34 -6.09 -23.04
C GLU A 189 5.59 -5.52 -22.38
N TRP A 190 6.76 -5.72 -23.01
CA TRP A 190 8.05 -5.23 -22.49
C TRP A 190 8.07 -3.76 -22.02
N PRO A 191 7.44 -2.79 -22.72
CA PRO A 191 7.46 -1.40 -22.27
C PRO A 191 6.55 -1.09 -21.08
N TRP A 192 5.66 -2.00 -20.68
CA TRP A 192 4.74 -1.75 -19.56
C TRP A 192 5.52 -1.79 -18.27
N HIS A 193 5.46 -0.69 -17.53
CA HIS A 193 6.29 -0.51 -16.35
C HIS A 193 5.47 0.02 -15.19
N ARG A 194 5.54 -0.68 -14.06
CA ARG A 194 4.93 -0.24 -12.80
C ARG A 194 5.96 -0.24 -11.68
N GLU A 195 5.88 0.76 -10.81
CA GLU A 195 6.74 0.85 -9.63
C GLU A 195 5.94 1.20 -8.38
N LEU A 196 6.37 0.65 -7.25
CA LEU A 196 5.91 1.05 -5.93
C LEU A 196 7.09 1.70 -5.21
N VAL A 197 6.99 3.00 -4.98
CA VAL A 197 8.05 3.85 -4.42
C VAL A 197 7.61 4.36 -3.05
N ASN A 198 8.56 4.63 -2.15
CA ASN A 198 8.28 5.26 -0.86
C ASN A 198 9.12 6.53 -0.74
N ASN A 199 8.51 7.68 -0.43
CA ASN A 199 9.23 8.96 -0.37
C ASN A 199 10.23 9.07 0.81
N ASN A 200 10.14 8.20 1.84
CA ASN A 200 11.18 8.11 2.87
C ASN A 200 12.57 7.80 2.26
N SER A 201 12.61 7.23 1.05
CA SER A 201 13.83 6.94 0.30
C SER A 201 14.76 8.13 0.12
N TRP A 202 14.19 9.30 -0.21
CA TRP A 202 14.93 10.55 -0.36
C TRP A 202 14.81 11.42 0.89
N TRP A 203 13.63 11.55 1.49
CA TRP A 203 13.44 12.45 2.64
C TRP A 203 14.35 12.17 3.83
N ASN A 204 14.71 10.90 4.08
CA ASN A 204 15.59 10.56 5.19
C ASN A 204 17.04 11.01 5.03
N LYS A 205 17.46 11.35 3.81
CA LYS A 205 18.85 11.73 3.49
C LYS A 205 18.95 13.10 2.84
N LEU A 206 17.82 13.66 2.41
CA LEU A 206 17.75 14.92 1.71
C LEU A 206 18.02 16.08 2.67
N PRO A 207 19.09 16.86 2.47
CA PRO A 207 19.36 18.01 3.30
C PRO A 207 18.27 19.07 3.12
N MET A 208 17.71 19.58 4.22
CA MET A 208 16.74 20.69 4.17
C MET A 208 17.31 21.90 3.42
N LEU A 209 18.62 22.16 3.55
CA LEU A 209 19.30 23.24 2.83
C LEU A 209 19.19 23.09 1.31
N GLU A 210 19.25 21.86 0.79
CA GLU A 210 19.09 21.59 -0.65
C GLU A 210 17.68 21.97 -1.11
N VAL A 211 16.66 21.57 -0.36
CA VAL A 211 15.25 21.92 -0.64
C VAL A 211 15.07 23.45 -0.63
N LEU A 212 15.61 24.13 0.38
CA LEU A 212 15.51 25.58 0.50
C LEU A 212 16.23 26.32 -0.63
N GLN A 213 17.35 25.80 -1.15
CA GLN A 213 18.09 26.41 -2.25
C GLN A 213 17.44 26.15 -3.61
N VAL A 214 16.94 24.93 -3.83
CA VAL A 214 16.44 24.48 -5.14
C VAL A 214 14.97 24.83 -5.35
N LEU A 215 14.12 24.60 -4.34
CA LEU A 215 12.67 24.83 -4.43
C LEU A 215 12.26 26.16 -3.77
N GLY A 216 12.88 26.52 -2.65
CA GLY A 216 12.51 27.67 -1.82
C GLY A 216 12.28 28.98 -2.57
N PRO A 217 13.16 29.44 -3.48
CA PRO A 217 12.99 30.75 -4.12
C PRO A 217 11.83 30.79 -5.13
N GLY A 218 11.38 29.63 -5.62
CA GLY A 218 10.20 29.50 -6.47
C GLY A 218 8.88 29.55 -5.71
N MET A 219 8.90 29.35 -4.39
CA MET A 219 7.71 29.18 -3.56
C MET A 219 7.41 30.47 -2.79
N ARG A 220 6.49 31.28 -3.32
CA ARG A 220 6.11 32.55 -2.71
C ARG A 220 5.13 32.35 -1.55
N LEU A 221 5.52 32.83 -0.36
CA LEU A 221 4.72 32.71 0.86
C LEU A 221 3.31 33.30 0.70
N GLY A 222 3.18 34.46 0.04
CA GLY A 222 1.88 35.10 -0.20
C GLY A 222 0.91 34.20 -0.98
N SER A 223 1.38 33.52 -2.03
CA SER A 223 0.56 32.59 -2.82
C SER A 223 0.18 31.34 -2.03
N MET A 224 1.07 30.84 -1.18
CA MET A 224 0.79 29.69 -0.32
C MET A 224 -0.25 30.03 0.76
N LEU A 225 -0.10 31.17 1.43
CA LEU A 225 -1.06 31.66 2.43
C LEU A 225 -2.41 32.06 1.83
N ALA A 226 -2.44 32.40 0.54
CA ALA A 226 -3.67 32.80 -0.15
C ALA A 226 -4.63 31.62 -0.41
N ARG A 227 -4.19 30.37 -0.24
CA ARG A 227 -5.00 29.17 -0.47
C ARG A 227 -6.16 29.07 0.52
N ASP A 228 -7.33 28.68 0.04
CA ASP A 228 -8.53 28.59 0.88
C ASP A 228 -8.38 27.55 2.01
N THR A 229 -7.71 26.42 1.75
CA THR A 229 -7.40 25.40 2.76
C THR A 229 -6.59 25.98 3.92
N VAL A 230 -5.55 26.76 3.60
CA VAL A 230 -4.68 27.42 4.58
C VAL A 230 -5.45 28.51 5.33
N LYS A 231 -6.16 29.39 4.61
CA LYS A 231 -6.98 30.45 5.22
C LYS A 231 -8.04 29.89 6.17
N ASN A 232 -8.72 28.82 5.76
CA ASN A 232 -9.80 28.22 6.55
C ASN A 232 -9.25 27.60 7.84
N LYS A 233 -8.17 26.82 7.77
CA LYS A 233 -7.55 26.23 8.96
C LYS A 233 -6.97 27.30 9.90
N MET A 234 -6.34 28.36 9.36
CA MET A 234 -5.83 29.47 10.17
C MET A 234 -6.92 30.31 10.84
N ARG A 235 -8.09 30.49 10.21
CA ARG A 235 -9.18 31.33 10.74
C ARG A 235 -10.17 30.59 11.62
N LYS A 236 -10.50 29.35 11.27
CA LYS A 236 -11.60 28.56 11.87
C LYS A 236 -11.10 27.33 12.63
N GLY A 237 -9.85 26.94 12.43
CA GLY A 237 -9.24 25.75 13.02
C GLY A 237 -8.32 26.08 14.19
N ASP A 238 -7.46 25.12 14.53
CA ASP A 238 -6.45 25.20 15.59
C ASP A 238 -5.16 25.93 15.17
N GLY A 239 -5.20 26.65 14.05
CA GLY A 239 -4.02 27.22 13.40
C GLY A 239 -3.31 26.21 12.49
N MET A 240 -2.19 26.64 11.90
CA MET A 240 -1.40 25.80 10.99
C MET A 240 0.04 25.76 11.46
N SER A 241 0.55 24.57 11.73
CA SER A 241 1.95 24.38 12.09
C SER A 241 2.86 24.59 10.86
N TYR A 242 4.12 24.94 11.10
CA TYR A 242 5.12 25.04 10.01
C TYR A 242 5.31 23.70 9.28
N ALA A 243 5.17 22.57 10.01
CA ALA A 243 5.22 21.23 9.44
C ALA A 243 4.10 21.02 8.41
N GLU A 244 2.84 21.23 8.80
CA GLU A 244 1.69 21.13 7.89
C GLU A 244 1.79 22.12 6.73
N PHE A 245 2.24 23.35 6.99
CA PHE A 245 2.46 24.35 5.95
C PHE A 245 3.52 23.92 4.92
N SER A 246 4.49 23.10 5.34
CA SER A 246 5.54 22.55 4.47
C SER A 246 5.09 21.33 3.68
N TYR A 247 3.94 20.73 3.99
CA TYR A 247 3.47 19.50 3.33
C TYR A 247 3.37 19.63 1.79
N PRO A 248 2.76 20.69 1.21
CA PRO A 248 2.70 20.84 -0.25
C PRO A 248 4.08 20.97 -0.90
N LEU A 249 5.07 21.52 -0.18
CA LEU A 249 6.46 21.61 -0.65
C LEU A 249 7.09 20.21 -0.72
N MET A 250 6.78 19.36 0.26
CA MET A 250 7.25 17.99 0.27
C MET A 250 6.64 17.19 -0.89
N GLN A 251 5.33 17.29 -1.11
CA GLN A 251 4.66 16.63 -2.23
C GLN A 251 5.18 17.14 -3.59
N ALA A 252 5.48 18.43 -3.71
CA ALA A 252 6.09 19.01 -4.91
C ALA A 252 7.52 18.47 -5.14
N TRP A 253 8.31 18.31 -4.09
CA TRP A 253 9.64 17.72 -4.18
C TRP A 253 9.59 16.23 -4.53
N ASP A 254 8.62 15.48 -4.01
CA ASP A 254 8.38 14.10 -4.40
C ASP A 254 8.17 13.99 -5.92
N TRP A 255 7.36 14.88 -6.48
CA TRP A 255 7.17 14.94 -7.93
C TRP A 255 8.47 15.30 -8.64
N TRP A 256 9.19 16.35 -8.22
CA TRP A 256 10.47 16.71 -8.81
C TRP A 256 11.46 15.55 -8.84
N TYR A 257 11.59 14.82 -7.73
CA TYR A 257 12.47 13.66 -7.65
C TYR A 257 12.11 12.60 -8.69
N MET A 258 10.83 12.22 -8.79
CA MET A 258 10.36 11.22 -9.76
C MET A 258 10.37 11.74 -11.20
N PHE A 259 10.10 13.02 -11.42
CA PHE A 259 10.17 13.68 -12.72
C PHE A 259 11.59 13.57 -13.26
N HIS A 260 12.59 14.00 -12.49
CA HIS A 260 13.99 13.98 -12.87
C HIS A 260 14.58 12.57 -12.97
N THR A 261 14.29 11.68 -12.01
CA THR A 261 14.96 10.37 -11.93
C THR A 261 14.24 9.24 -12.69
N LYS A 262 12.94 9.39 -12.97
CA LYS A 262 12.09 8.34 -13.53
C LYS A 262 11.26 8.79 -14.73
N GLY A 263 11.31 10.06 -15.11
CA GLY A 263 10.53 10.59 -16.24
C GLY A 263 9.03 10.68 -15.96
N ILE A 264 8.62 10.78 -14.69
CA ILE A 264 7.21 10.90 -14.31
C ILE A 264 6.72 12.33 -14.50
N SER A 265 6.02 12.59 -15.61
CA SER A 265 5.50 13.91 -15.98
C SER A 265 4.04 14.13 -15.59
N MET A 266 3.32 13.11 -15.10
CA MET A 266 1.92 13.23 -14.72
C MET A 266 1.64 12.92 -13.24
N GLN A 267 0.92 13.79 -12.55
CA GLN A 267 0.35 13.51 -11.23
C GLN A 267 -1.16 13.32 -11.32
N ILE A 268 -1.66 12.26 -10.67
CA ILE A 268 -3.08 11.96 -10.53
C ILE A 268 -3.42 11.95 -9.04
N GLY A 269 -4.52 12.60 -8.67
CA GLY A 269 -4.98 12.69 -7.28
C GLY A 269 -6.50 12.66 -7.15
N GLY A 270 -6.99 12.63 -5.91
CA GLY A 270 -8.41 12.85 -5.63
C GLY A 270 -8.83 14.29 -5.92
N SER A 271 -10.13 14.56 -5.90
CA SER A 271 -10.72 15.88 -6.14
C SER A 271 -10.13 16.99 -5.27
N ASP A 272 -9.79 16.66 -4.02
CA ASP A 272 -9.19 17.51 -3.00
C ASP A 272 -7.73 17.90 -3.33
N GLN A 273 -7.05 17.14 -4.19
CA GLN A 273 -5.62 17.32 -4.47
C GLN A 273 -5.32 18.32 -5.59
N TYR A 274 -6.33 18.95 -6.22
CA TYR A 274 -6.11 19.87 -7.34
C TYR A 274 -5.16 21.03 -6.98
N GLY A 275 -5.30 21.59 -5.78
CA GLY A 275 -4.41 22.63 -5.27
C GLY A 275 -2.95 22.14 -5.12
N ASN A 276 -2.75 20.93 -4.62
CA ASN A 276 -1.41 20.38 -4.45
C ASN A 276 -0.76 20.01 -5.80
N ILE A 277 -1.53 19.47 -6.73
CA ILE A 277 -1.08 19.17 -8.11
C ILE A 277 -0.63 20.44 -8.83
N THR A 278 -1.42 21.51 -8.78
CA THR A 278 -1.07 22.78 -9.45
C THR A 278 0.18 23.43 -8.83
N ALA A 279 0.38 23.35 -7.51
CA ALA A 279 1.64 23.73 -6.87
C ALA A 279 2.80 22.86 -7.33
N GLY A 280 2.60 21.54 -7.40
CA GLY A 280 3.59 20.59 -7.88
C GLY A 280 4.07 20.91 -9.29
N ILE A 281 3.15 21.21 -10.21
CA ILE A 281 3.48 21.65 -11.58
C ILE A 281 4.34 22.90 -11.57
N ALA A 282 3.93 23.93 -10.82
CA ALA A 282 4.69 25.18 -10.73
C ALA A 282 6.09 24.97 -10.15
N ALA A 283 6.21 24.13 -9.12
CA ALA A 283 7.47 23.76 -8.49
C ALA A 283 8.39 22.98 -9.44
N VAL A 284 7.89 21.95 -10.12
CA VAL A 284 8.67 21.17 -11.09
C VAL A 284 9.14 22.08 -12.23
N LYS A 285 8.27 22.92 -12.80
CA LYS A 285 8.66 23.89 -13.83
C LYS A 285 9.75 24.84 -13.36
N TYR A 286 9.60 25.36 -12.14
CA TYR A 286 10.59 26.24 -11.54
C TYR A 286 11.95 25.55 -11.38
N ILE A 287 11.97 24.34 -10.82
CA ILE A 287 13.22 23.60 -10.60
C ILE A 287 13.85 23.21 -11.95
N SER A 288 13.09 22.66 -12.90
CA SER A 288 13.58 22.31 -14.24
C SER A 288 14.31 23.45 -14.93
N THR A 289 13.90 24.70 -14.68
CA THR A 289 14.48 25.91 -15.29
C THR A 289 15.59 26.56 -14.45
N HIS A 290 15.53 26.49 -13.12
CA HIS A 290 16.43 27.23 -12.22
C HIS A 290 17.37 26.35 -11.39
N HIS A 291 17.31 25.03 -11.52
CA HIS A 291 18.16 24.11 -10.75
C HIS A 291 19.64 24.50 -10.91
N PRO A 292 20.45 24.58 -9.85
CA PRO A 292 21.82 25.11 -9.92
C PRO A 292 22.74 24.31 -10.85
N ASN A 293 22.52 23.00 -10.96
CA ASN A 293 23.27 22.13 -11.87
C ASN A 293 22.70 22.18 -13.32
N PRO A 294 23.46 22.61 -14.34
CA PRO A 294 23.01 22.67 -15.73
C PRO A 294 22.70 21.31 -16.35
N ILE A 295 23.36 20.23 -15.91
CA ILE A 295 23.11 18.87 -16.41
C ILE A 295 21.69 18.44 -16.03
N VAL A 296 21.32 18.66 -14.76
CA VAL A 296 19.99 18.37 -14.23
C VAL A 296 18.90 19.15 -14.98
N ARG A 297 19.17 20.42 -15.35
CA ARG A 297 18.23 21.20 -16.18
C ARG A 297 18.05 20.56 -17.56
N GLY A 298 19.14 20.18 -18.22
CA GLY A 298 19.10 19.52 -19.52
C GLY A 298 18.34 18.19 -19.50
N GLU A 299 18.58 17.36 -18.47
CA GLU A 299 17.87 16.09 -18.26
C GLU A 299 16.37 16.34 -18.02
N ALA A 300 16.01 17.30 -17.16
CA ALA A 300 14.63 17.67 -16.87
C ALA A 300 13.86 18.16 -18.12
N HIS A 301 14.51 18.95 -18.99
CA HIS A 301 13.90 19.40 -20.25
C HIS A 301 13.53 18.24 -21.19
N SER A 302 14.26 17.12 -21.15
CA SER A 302 13.97 15.95 -21.98
C SER A 302 12.71 15.17 -21.54
N VAL A 303 12.29 15.34 -20.28
CA VAL A 303 11.11 14.67 -19.71
C VAL A 303 9.81 15.29 -20.25
N GLY A 304 9.78 16.60 -20.49
CA GLY A 304 8.62 17.31 -21.04
C GLY A 304 7.90 18.16 -20.00
N GLU A 305 6.65 18.52 -20.28
CA GLU A 305 5.87 19.39 -19.39
C GLU A 305 5.21 18.58 -18.26
N PRO A 306 5.29 19.03 -16.99
CA PRO A 306 4.51 18.43 -15.92
C PRO A 306 3.03 18.79 -16.08
N ILE A 307 2.18 17.78 -16.05
CA ILE A 307 0.72 17.88 -16.18
C ILE A 307 0.03 17.05 -15.08
N GLY A 308 -1.25 17.29 -14.82
CA GLY A 308 -1.98 16.45 -13.88
C GLY A 308 -3.48 16.57 -14.02
N PHE A 309 -4.18 15.65 -13.36
CA PHE A 309 -5.63 15.69 -13.27
C PHE A 309 -6.12 15.10 -11.95
N THR A 310 -7.34 15.44 -11.58
CA THR A 310 -8.02 14.88 -10.42
C THR A 310 -9.12 13.91 -10.84
N SER A 311 -9.27 12.84 -10.08
CA SER A 311 -10.42 11.94 -10.16
C SER A 311 -11.55 12.46 -9.26
N PRO A 312 -12.82 12.24 -9.65
CA PRO A 312 -13.95 12.82 -8.93
C PRO A 312 -14.10 12.25 -7.52
N LEU A 313 -14.71 13.03 -6.63
CA LEU A 313 -15.16 12.49 -5.36
C LEU A 313 -16.33 11.54 -5.60
N LEU A 314 -16.23 10.32 -5.08
CA LEU A 314 -17.34 9.38 -5.15
C LEU A 314 -18.44 9.82 -4.19
N THR A 315 -19.56 10.23 -4.78
CA THR A 315 -20.82 10.48 -4.09
C THR A 315 -21.87 9.51 -4.62
N THR A 316 -22.76 9.10 -3.74
CA THR A 316 -24.01 8.42 -4.10
C THR A 316 -24.99 9.44 -4.68
N SER A 317 -26.04 8.97 -5.36
CA SER A 317 -27.16 9.80 -5.83
C SER A 317 -27.83 10.62 -4.71
N SER A 318 -27.77 10.15 -3.45
CA SER A 318 -28.26 10.87 -2.26
C SER A 318 -27.28 11.93 -1.71
N GLY A 319 -26.13 12.13 -2.34
CA GLY A 319 -25.11 13.09 -1.93
C GLY A 319 -24.19 12.61 -0.79
N GLN A 320 -24.38 11.39 -0.28
CA GLN A 320 -23.49 10.82 0.74
C GLN A 320 -22.14 10.44 0.12
N LYS A 321 -21.04 10.75 0.83
CA LYS A 321 -19.68 10.33 0.45
C LYS A 321 -19.61 8.80 0.42
N PHE A 322 -19.18 8.26 -0.71
CA PHE A 322 -19.05 6.83 -0.95
C PHE A 322 -17.99 6.20 -0.04
N GLY A 323 -18.22 4.97 0.42
CA GLY A 323 -17.32 4.24 1.31
C GLY A 323 -17.45 4.55 2.80
N LYS A 324 -18.44 5.36 3.23
CA LYS A 324 -18.86 5.45 4.65
C LYS A 324 -20.19 4.73 4.85
N SER A 325 -20.15 3.45 5.22
CA SER A 325 -21.36 2.71 5.60
C SER A 325 -21.59 2.89 7.10
N ALA A 326 -22.73 3.46 7.50
CA ALA A 326 -23.15 3.58 8.91
C ALA A 326 -22.04 4.06 9.89
N GLY A 327 -21.18 4.98 9.44
CA GLY A 327 -20.07 5.52 10.25
C GLY A 327 -18.72 4.81 10.10
N ASN A 328 -18.63 3.67 9.41
CA ASN A 328 -17.38 2.94 9.21
C ASN A 328 -16.88 2.97 7.75
N ALA A 329 -15.56 3.01 7.58
CA ALA A 329 -14.93 2.98 6.26
C ALA A 329 -14.98 1.55 5.67
N ILE A 330 -15.20 1.44 4.36
CA ILE A 330 -15.11 0.14 3.67
C ILE A 330 -13.66 -0.12 3.25
N TRP A 331 -13.00 -1.02 3.97
CA TRP A 331 -11.58 -1.32 3.79
C TRP A 331 -11.36 -2.35 2.67
N LEU A 332 -10.17 -2.30 2.07
CA LEU A 332 -9.70 -3.27 1.08
C LEU A 332 -8.96 -4.46 1.72
N ASP A 333 -8.79 -4.45 3.04
CA ASP A 333 -8.21 -5.55 3.80
C ASP A 333 -9.34 -6.49 4.24
N SER A 334 -9.25 -7.75 3.82
CA SER A 334 -10.20 -8.81 4.16
C SER A 334 -10.36 -9.06 5.66
N ALA A 335 -9.38 -8.67 6.48
CA ALA A 335 -9.47 -8.79 7.94
C ALA A 335 -10.34 -7.69 8.59
N GLN A 336 -10.50 -6.54 7.92
CA GLN A 336 -11.29 -5.40 8.41
C GLN A 336 -12.65 -5.30 7.73
N THR A 337 -12.72 -5.68 6.46
CA THR A 337 -13.99 -5.86 5.74
C THR A 337 -13.88 -7.16 4.97
N SER A 338 -14.64 -8.17 5.40
CA SER A 338 -14.61 -9.48 4.76
C SER A 338 -14.99 -9.39 3.29
N SER A 339 -14.52 -10.31 2.45
CA SER A 339 -14.94 -10.37 1.04
C SER A 339 -16.46 -10.42 0.91
N PHE A 340 -17.13 -11.12 1.82
CA PHE A 340 -18.58 -11.23 1.86
C PHE A 340 -19.26 -9.88 2.14
N GLU A 341 -18.78 -9.11 3.11
CA GLU A 341 -19.30 -7.77 3.39
C GLU A 341 -18.99 -6.78 2.26
N LEU A 342 -17.79 -6.85 1.69
CA LEU A 342 -17.37 -6.02 0.57
C LEU A 342 -18.24 -6.29 -0.66
N TYR A 343 -18.50 -7.56 -0.98
CA TYR A 343 -19.42 -7.96 -2.04
C TYR A 343 -20.84 -7.45 -1.75
N GLY A 344 -21.32 -7.66 -0.52
CA GLY A 344 -22.63 -7.19 -0.08
C GLY A 344 -22.78 -5.66 -0.15
N TYR A 345 -21.70 -4.90 0.07
CA TYR A 345 -21.68 -3.45 -0.08
C TYR A 345 -22.01 -3.04 -1.52
N PHE A 346 -21.32 -3.62 -2.51
CA PHE A 346 -21.60 -3.34 -3.93
C PHE A 346 -22.94 -3.92 -4.39
N LEU A 347 -23.40 -5.02 -3.79
CA LEU A 347 -24.71 -5.58 -4.09
C LEU A 347 -25.89 -4.67 -3.68
N ARG A 348 -25.65 -3.75 -2.75
CA ARG A 348 -26.61 -2.72 -2.31
C ARG A 348 -26.54 -1.42 -3.11
N THR A 349 -25.69 -1.36 -4.15
CA THR A 349 -25.64 -0.19 -5.06
C THR A 349 -27.00 0.02 -5.71
N SER A 350 -27.45 1.28 -5.79
CA SER A 350 -28.70 1.61 -6.45
C SER A 350 -28.63 1.40 -7.96
N ASP A 351 -29.77 1.24 -8.60
CA ASP A 351 -29.84 1.06 -10.05
C ASP A 351 -29.33 2.29 -10.82
N GLU A 352 -29.45 3.50 -10.24
CA GLU A 352 -28.93 4.73 -10.86
C GLU A 352 -27.39 4.80 -10.83
N ASP A 353 -26.77 4.25 -9.79
CA ASP A 353 -25.32 4.36 -9.55
C ASP A 353 -24.53 3.18 -10.13
N VAL A 354 -25.14 2.00 -10.31
CA VAL A 354 -24.41 0.76 -10.70
C VAL A 354 -23.68 0.89 -12.04
N GLY A 355 -24.29 1.55 -13.04
CA GLY A 355 -23.66 1.77 -14.34
C GLY A 355 -22.42 2.66 -14.26
N LYS A 356 -22.48 3.71 -13.42
CA LYS A 356 -21.34 4.59 -13.13
C LYS A 356 -20.21 3.81 -12.45
N TYR A 357 -20.52 2.97 -11.47
CA TYR A 357 -19.51 2.21 -10.74
C TYR A 357 -18.89 1.08 -11.57
N LEU A 358 -19.65 0.43 -12.46
CA LEU A 358 -19.10 -0.50 -13.45
C LEU A 358 -18.05 0.19 -14.31
N LYS A 359 -18.32 1.40 -14.79
CA LYS A 359 -17.37 2.18 -15.60
C LYS A 359 -16.09 2.54 -14.83
N MET A 360 -16.23 2.93 -13.56
CA MET A 360 -15.13 3.40 -12.71
C MET A 360 -14.24 2.29 -12.15
N PHE A 361 -14.79 1.15 -11.76
CA PHE A 361 -14.09 0.13 -10.97
C PHE A 361 -13.78 -1.18 -11.69
N THR A 362 -14.13 -1.29 -12.97
CA THR A 362 -13.91 -2.53 -13.75
C THR A 362 -13.10 -2.24 -15.00
N PHE A 363 -12.51 -3.31 -15.57
CA PHE A 363 -11.93 -3.30 -16.92
C PHE A 363 -12.94 -3.69 -18.01
N MET A 364 -14.22 -3.86 -17.65
CA MET A 364 -15.28 -4.25 -18.55
C MET A 364 -15.43 -3.23 -19.70
N PRO A 365 -15.44 -3.66 -20.97
CA PRO A 365 -15.70 -2.81 -22.12
C PRO A 365 -17.03 -2.07 -21.99
N LEU A 366 -17.08 -0.81 -22.46
CA LEU A 366 -18.30 0.00 -22.34
C LEU A 366 -19.52 -0.65 -23.01
N LYS A 367 -19.32 -1.32 -24.15
CA LYS A 367 -20.38 -2.06 -24.85
C LYS A 367 -20.97 -3.19 -24.01
N ASP A 368 -20.12 -3.89 -23.26
CA ASP A 368 -20.54 -5.00 -22.39
C ASP A 368 -21.26 -4.45 -21.15
N ILE A 369 -20.82 -3.30 -20.62
CA ILE A 369 -21.53 -2.58 -19.57
C ILE A 369 -22.93 -2.17 -20.06
N ASP A 370 -23.03 -1.57 -21.24
CA ASP A 370 -24.30 -1.12 -21.79
C ASP A 370 -25.26 -2.32 -22.02
N ALA A 371 -24.76 -3.43 -22.58
CA ALA A 371 -25.55 -4.65 -22.76
C ALA A 371 -26.03 -5.24 -21.42
N LEU A 372 -25.16 -5.28 -20.41
CA LEU A 372 -25.51 -5.74 -19.07
C LEU A 372 -26.56 -4.85 -18.40
N LEU A 373 -26.50 -3.53 -18.61
CA LEU A 373 -27.48 -2.60 -18.08
C LEU A 373 -28.84 -2.74 -18.78
N GLU A 374 -28.88 -3.00 -20.09
CA GLU A 374 -30.14 -3.31 -20.78
C GLU A 374 -30.75 -4.63 -20.27
N GLU A 375 -29.95 -5.70 -20.13
CA GLU A 375 -30.41 -6.97 -19.55
C GLU A 375 -30.91 -6.78 -18.11
N HIS A 376 -30.25 -5.93 -17.32
CA HIS A 376 -30.66 -5.62 -15.96
C HIS A 376 -32.00 -4.87 -15.91
N LYS A 377 -32.28 -3.97 -16.86
CA LYS A 377 -33.58 -3.26 -16.92
C LYS A 377 -34.76 -4.18 -17.14
N GLU A 378 -34.58 -5.30 -17.82
CA GLU A 378 -35.64 -6.32 -18.02
C GLU A 378 -35.98 -7.06 -16.73
N SER A 379 -35.04 -7.17 -15.78
CA SER A 379 -35.25 -7.86 -14.51
C SER A 379 -34.43 -7.26 -13.36
N PRO A 380 -34.74 -6.02 -12.90
CA PRO A 380 -33.94 -5.33 -11.90
C PRO A 380 -33.88 -6.07 -10.55
N SER A 381 -34.92 -6.84 -10.23
CA SER A 381 -34.99 -7.67 -9.02
C SER A 381 -33.90 -8.74 -8.94
N GLN A 382 -33.34 -9.17 -10.07
CA GLN A 382 -32.24 -10.15 -10.12
C GLN A 382 -30.88 -9.53 -9.83
N ARG A 383 -30.77 -8.19 -9.80
CA ARG A 383 -29.54 -7.46 -9.46
C ARG A 383 -28.30 -7.89 -10.27
N LYS A 384 -28.49 -8.21 -11.57
CA LYS A 384 -27.43 -8.73 -12.44
C LYS A 384 -26.24 -7.77 -12.53
N ALA A 385 -26.53 -6.48 -12.71
CA ALA A 385 -25.49 -5.45 -12.80
C ALA A 385 -24.72 -5.29 -11.48
N GLN A 386 -25.41 -5.31 -10.34
CA GLN A 386 -24.79 -5.21 -9.02
C GLN A 386 -23.95 -6.44 -8.67
N HIS A 387 -24.40 -7.63 -9.04
CA HIS A 387 -23.62 -8.86 -8.90
C HIS A 387 -22.34 -8.82 -9.73
N ALA A 388 -22.42 -8.37 -10.99
CA ALA A 388 -21.25 -8.20 -11.84
C ALA A 388 -20.25 -7.19 -11.24
N LEU A 389 -20.75 -6.03 -10.77
CA LEU A 389 -19.93 -5.03 -10.10
C LEU A 389 -19.24 -5.59 -8.85
N ALA A 390 -20.01 -6.26 -7.97
CA ALA A 390 -19.49 -6.82 -6.72
C ALA A 390 -18.44 -7.90 -6.98
N ARG A 391 -18.69 -8.80 -7.93
CA ARG A 391 -17.75 -9.84 -8.34
C ARG A 391 -16.45 -9.25 -8.88
N ASP A 392 -16.55 -8.35 -9.85
CA ASP A 392 -15.38 -7.77 -10.51
C ASP A 392 -14.56 -6.90 -9.52
N PHE A 393 -15.22 -6.20 -8.60
CA PHE A 393 -14.53 -5.45 -7.54
C PHE A 393 -13.77 -6.37 -6.58
N VAL A 394 -14.41 -7.45 -6.10
CA VAL A 394 -13.74 -8.43 -5.22
C VAL A 394 -12.64 -9.16 -5.97
N GLU A 395 -12.80 -9.44 -7.26
CA GLU A 395 -11.75 -10.04 -8.10
C GLU A 395 -10.53 -9.13 -8.19
N LEU A 396 -10.75 -7.82 -8.40
CA LEU A 396 -9.69 -6.82 -8.42
C LEU A 396 -8.96 -6.73 -7.07
N VAL A 397 -9.67 -6.74 -5.95
CA VAL A 397 -9.06 -6.47 -4.62
C VAL A 397 -8.55 -7.75 -3.94
N HIS A 398 -9.33 -8.83 -3.96
CA HIS A 398 -9.05 -10.07 -3.25
C HIS A 398 -8.67 -11.25 -4.16
N GLY A 399 -8.84 -11.12 -5.48
CA GLY A 399 -8.47 -12.13 -6.48
C GLY A 399 -9.66 -12.97 -6.96
N ALA A 400 -9.52 -13.56 -8.15
CA ALA A 400 -10.60 -14.26 -8.86
C ALA A 400 -11.23 -15.42 -8.07
N HIS A 401 -10.41 -16.26 -7.43
CA HIS A 401 -10.90 -17.40 -6.65
C HIS A 401 -11.79 -16.95 -5.48
N VAL A 402 -11.36 -15.92 -4.74
CA VAL A 402 -12.12 -15.38 -3.60
C VAL A 402 -13.42 -14.74 -4.08
N ALA A 403 -13.40 -14.04 -5.21
CA ALA A 403 -14.59 -13.43 -5.81
C ALA A 403 -15.63 -14.48 -6.20
N GLN A 404 -15.20 -15.57 -6.85
CA GLN A 404 -16.08 -16.67 -7.25
C GLN A 404 -16.73 -17.34 -6.05
N GLN A 405 -15.94 -17.68 -5.02
CA GLN A 405 -16.48 -18.27 -3.78
C GLN A 405 -17.49 -17.34 -3.09
N THR A 406 -17.17 -16.05 -3.02
CA THR A 406 -18.02 -15.05 -2.38
C THR A 406 -19.33 -14.86 -3.16
N GLU A 407 -19.28 -14.83 -4.48
CA GLU A 407 -20.47 -14.77 -5.33
C GLU A 407 -21.38 -15.98 -5.10
N THR A 408 -20.82 -17.19 -5.06
CA THR A 408 -21.61 -18.41 -4.78
C THR A 408 -22.29 -18.33 -3.43
N GLN A 409 -21.58 -17.89 -2.38
CA GLN A 409 -22.15 -17.71 -1.04
C GLN A 409 -23.34 -16.73 -1.03
N HIS A 410 -23.20 -15.57 -1.68
CA HIS A 410 -24.28 -14.58 -1.78
C HIS A 410 -25.49 -15.12 -2.55
N ARG A 411 -25.26 -15.86 -3.66
CA ARG A 411 -26.35 -16.47 -4.45
C ARG A 411 -27.08 -17.57 -3.67
N LEU A 412 -26.36 -18.37 -2.88
CA LEU A 412 -26.96 -19.44 -2.06
C LEU A 412 -27.87 -18.88 -0.98
N ILE A 413 -27.45 -17.80 -0.30
CA ILE A 413 -28.23 -17.19 0.79
C ILE A 413 -29.52 -16.56 0.26
N PHE A 414 -29.49 -15.93 -0.92
CA PHE A 414 -30.67 -15.29 -1.52
C PHE A 414 -31.65 -16.25 -2.20
N ASN A 415 -31.21 -17.46 -2.60
CA ASN A 415 -32.06 -18.44 -3.29
C ASN A 415 -32.84 -19.40 -2.36
N GLN A 416 -32.75 -19.27 -1.03
CA GLN A 416 -33.45 -20.18 -0.11
C GLN A 416 -34.94 -19.84 0.07
N LYS A 417 -35.79 -20.42 -0.80
CA LYS A 417 -36.97 -21.18 -0.37
C LYS A 417 -36.56 -22.67 -0.35
N GLN A 418 -36.54 -23.25 0.86
CA GLN A 418 -36.32 -24.67 1.23
C GLN A 418 -34.87 -25.19 1.44
N PRO A 419 -34.68 -26.18 2.35
CA PRO A 419 -33.64 -26.10 3.39
C PRO A 419 -32.48 -27.12 3.32
N GLN A 420 -31.48 -26.75 4.12
CA GLN A 420 -30.31 -27.46 4.69
C GLN A 420 -29.01 -27.57 3.86
N PRO A 421 -27.85 -27.30 4.50
CA PRO A 421 -26.52 -27.34 3.88
C PRO A 421 -25.93 -28.74 3.93
N ALA A 422 -25.40 -29.21 2.79
CA ALA A 422 -24.38 -30.25 2.82
C ALA A 422 -23.07 -29.63 3.34
N GLU A 423 -22.44 -30.32 4.29
CA GLU A 423 -21.14 -29.92 4.84
C GLU A 423 -20.09 -29.69 3.73
N PRO A 424 -19.16 -28.74 3.92
CA PRO A 424 -18.07 -28.56 2.99
C PRO A 424 -17.12 -29.76 3.10
N ASP A 425 -17.16 -30.65 2.11
CA ASP A 425 -16.17 -31.69 1.94
C ASP A 425 -14.76 -31.08 1.90
N ALA A 426 -14.06 -31.36 2.99
CA ALA A 426 -12.63 -31.19 3.14
C ALA A 426 -11.91 -32.12 2.16
N GLU A 427 -11.32 -31.57 1.10
CA GLU A 427 -10.08 -32.12 0.53
C GLU A 427 -9.36 -31.11 -0.37
N MET A 428 -8.73 -30.11 0.25
CA MET A 428 -7.44 -29.60 -0.23
C MET A 428 -6.38 -30.03 0.77
N LYS A 429 -5.61 -31.08 0.43
CA LYS A 429 -4.38 -31.44 1.15
C LYS A 429 -3.33 -30.34 0.97
N ALA A 430 -3.41 -29.33 1.83
CA ALA A 430 -2.29 -28.54 2.32
C ALA A 430 -2.28 -28.72 3.86
N GLY A 431 -1.11 -28.91 4.46
CA GLY A 431 -0.95 -29.41 5.84
C GLY A 431 -1.72 -28.65 6.94
N ILE A 432 -1.87 -29.32 8.09
CA ILE A 432 -2.70 -28.93 9.23
C ILE A 432 -2.68 -27.42 9.51
N ILE A 433 -3.88 -26.89 9.59
CA ILE A 433 -4.24 -25.50 9.81
C ILE A 433 -4.91 -25.42 11.18
N THR A 434 -4.27 -24.72 12.13
CA THR A 434 -4.80 -24.32 13.44
C THR A 434 -5.36 -22.87 13.33
N PRO A 435 -5.44 -21.95 14.33
CA PRO A 435 -5.82 -20.53 14.08
C PRO A 435 -5.12 -19.89 12.86
N ASN A 436 -4.00 -20.51 12.50
CA ASN A 436 -3.25 -20.66 11.25
C ASN A 436 -3.89 -20.84 9.85
N ASN A 437 -5.21 -20.81 9.58
CA ASN A 437 -5.63 -20.66 8.15
C ASN A 437 -5.73 -19.20 7.69
N ARG A 438 -5.42 -18.25 8.58
CA ARG A 438 -5.68 -16.84 8.34
C ARG A 438 -4.78 -16.28 7.22
N PRO A 439 -5.34 -15.72 6.14
CA PRO A 439 -4.62 -14.88 5.20
C PRO A 439 -4.53 -13.44 5.74
N ASN A 440 -4.01 -13.24 6.97
CA ASN A 440 -3.72 -11.91 7.51
C ASN A 440 -2.20 -11.79 7.75
N PRO A 441 -1.51 -10.80 7.14
CA PRO A 441 -0.11 -10.54 7.45
C PRO A 441 0.09 -10.05 8.90
N ASN A 442 -0.90 -9.39 9.50
CA ASN A 442 -0.81 -8.84 10.85
C ASN A 442 -1.10 -9.90 11.91
N MET A 443 -0.28 -9.94 12.95
CA MET A 443 -0.50 -10.78 14.12
C MET A 443 0.12 -10.19 15.37
N LYS A 444 -0.40 -10.58 16.54
CA LYS A 444 0.22 -10.30 17.83
C LYS A 444 0.98 -11.53 18.31
N LEU A 445 2.14 -11.34 18.92
CA LEU A 445 2.88 -12.41 19.61
C LEU A 445 3.41 -11.89 20.96
N PRO A 446 3.48 -12.76 21.98
CA PRO A 446 3.94 -12.35 23.32
C PRO A 446 5.44 -12.08 23.35
N ARG A 447 5.84 -11.17 24.22
CA ARG A 447 7.22 -10.71 24.39
C ARG A 447 8.18 -11.82 24.81
N SER A 448 7.77 -12.72 25.71
CA SER A 448 8.62 -13.85 26.12
C SER A 448 8.95 -14.80 24.97
N LEU A 449 8.03 -15.00 24.02
CA LEU A 449 8.27 -15.81 22.83
C LEU A 449 9.40 -15.22 21.99
N ILE A 450 9.38 -13.90 21.75
CA ILE A 450 10.38 -13.23 20.91
C ILE A 450 11.73 -13.12 21.63
N PHE A 451 11.72 -12.93 22.96
CA PHE A 451 12.95 -12.63 23.71
C PHE A 451 13.68 -13.87 24.20
N GLN A 452 12.95 -14.95 24.48
CA GLN A 452 13.53 -16.13 25.14
C GLN A 452 13.57 -17.37 24.23
N LYS A 453 12.75 -17.43 23.18
CA LYS A 453 12.68 -18.62 22.32
C LYS A 453 13.50 -18.43 21.04
N SER A 454 13.92 -19.54 20.46
CA SER A 454 14.73 -19.56 19.25
C SER A 454 13.96 -19.01 18.04
N ILE A 455 14.69 -18.49 17.05
CA ILE A 455 14.06 -17.95 15.82
C ILE A 455 13.23 -18.99 15.06
N GLY A 456 13.59 -20.28 15.15
CA GLY A 456 12.80 -21.38 14.59
C GLY A 456 11.41 -21.50 15.23
N LYS A 457 11.31 -21.30 16.55
CA LYS A 457 10.02 -21.27 17.27
C LYS A 457 9.21 -20.01 16.92
N VAL A 458 9.87 -18.86 16.75
CA VAL A 458 9.22 -17.62 16.30
C VAL A 458 8.68 -17.75 14.86
N LEU A 459 9.42 -18.42 13.95
CA LEU A 459 8.95 -18.70 12.58
C LEU A 459 7.75 -19.66 12.55
N HIS A 460 7.71 -20.63 13.46
CA HIS A 460 6.54 -21.52 13.62
C HIS A 460 5.34 -20.77 14.20
N ALA A 461 5.54 -20.00 15.27
CA ALA A 461 4.48 -19.23 15.92
C ALA A 461 3.94 -18.11 15.01
N SER A 462 4.74 -17.59 14.08
CA SER A 462 4.26 -16.64 13.06
C SER A 462 3.54 -17.31 11.86
N GLY A 463 3.40 -18.64 11.87
CA GLY A 463 2.78 -19.40 10.78
C GLY A 463 3.59 -19.39 9.47
N LEU A 464 4.88 -19.04 9.53
CA LEU A 464 5.79 -19.10 8.38
C LEU A 464 6.41 -20.49 8.20
N ALA A 465 6.35 -21.34 9.22
CA ALA A 465 6.79 -22.74 9.21
C ALA A 465 5.70 -23.63 9.82
N SER A 466 5.59 -24.89 9.36
CA SER A 466 4.63 -25.87 9.87
C SER A 466 5.06 -26.50 11.20
N SER A 467 6.35 -26.39 11.56
CA SER A 467 6.90 -26.85 12.84
C SER A 467 8.12 -26.02 13.24
N ALA A 468 8.50 -26.07 14.51
CA ALA A 468 9.74 -25.44 15.00
C ALA A 468 11.00 -26.00 14.31
N ALA A 469 11.01 -27.30 13.99
CA ALA A 469 12.10 -27.94 13.25
C ALA A 469 12.19 -27.43 11.80
N GLU A 470 11.05 -27.26 11.11
CA GLU A 470 11.04 -26.64 9.79
C GLU A 470 11.50 -25.17 9.88
N GLY A 471 11.09 -24.44 10.91
CA GLY A 471 11.54 -23.07 11.17
C GLY A 471 13.06 -22.97 11.30
N HIS A 472 13.68 -23.86 12.07
CA HIS A 472 15.14 -23.94 12.17
C HIS A 472 15.82 -24.29 10.84
N ARG A 473 15.25 -25.22 10.08
CA ARG A 473 15.75 -25.57 8.73
C ARG A 473 15.67 -24.38 7.76
N LEU A 474 14.59 -23.61 7.82
CA LEU A 474 14.41 -22.40 7.00
C LEU A 474 15.43 -21.32 7.33
N ALA A 475 15.71 -21.10 8.62
CA ALA A 475 16.75 -20.19 9.06
C ALA A 475 18.14 -20.63 8.57
N TYR A 476 18.48 -21.92 8.74
CA TYR A 476 19.77 -22.47 8.30
C TYR A 476 19.98 -22.38 6.78
N LYS A 477 18.94 -22.62 5.98
CA LYS A 477 19.00 -22.51 4.51
C LYS A 477 18.87 -21.07 3.98
N HIS A 478 18.85 -20.06 4.87
CA HIS A 478 18.60 -18.66 4.52
C HIS A 478 17.30 -18.43 3.70
N GLY A 479 16.28 -19.27 3.96
CA GLY A 479 14.98 -19.23 3.27
C GLY A 479 13.95 -18.29 3.91
N ALA A 480 14.29 -17.69 5.06
CA ALA A 480 13.48 -16.71 5.77
C ALA A 480 14.25 -15.39 5.94
N TYR A 481 13.52 -14.29 6.04
CA TYR A 481 14.04 -12.93 6.12
C TYR A 481 13.37 -12.16 7.25
N ILE A 482 14.10 -11.23 7.83
CA ILE A 482 13.65 -10.30 8.87
C ILE A 482 13.78 -8.87 8.36
N GLY A 483 12.82 -8.01 8.70
CA GLY A 483 12.89 -6.59 8.38
C GLY A 483 13.94 -5.91 9.26
N GLY A 484 14.87 -5.19 8.63
CA GLY A 484 15.97 -4.53 9.31
C GLY A 484 17.12 -4.20 8.35
N PRO A 485 18.07 -3.35 8.78
CA PRO A 485 19.14 -2.87 7.91
C PRO A 485 19.92 -4.03 7.28
N PRO A 486 20.42 -3.88 6.04
CA PRO A 486 21.07 -4.96 5.30
C PRO A 486 22.41 -5.43 5.89
N ASN A 487 22.97 -4.71 6.87
CA ASN A 487 24.29 -5.02 7.44
C ASN A 487 24.19 -5.56 8.86
N ARG A 488 24.38 -6.88 9.04
CA ARG A 488 24.37 -7.58 10.35
C ARG A 488 25.34 -7.00 11.38
N LYS A 489 26.37 -6.24 10.97
CA LYS A 489 27.42 -5.70 11.85
C LYS A 489 27.13 -4.30 12.39
N LYS A 490 26.23 -3.52 11.75
CA LYS A 490 25.76 -2.22 12.25
C LYS A 490 24.27 -2.34 12.54
N PHE A 491 23.95 -2.60 13.81
CA PHE A 491 22.58 -2.61 14.31
C PHE A 491 22.06 -1.18 14.40
N GLU A 492 21.75 -0.59 13.26
CA GLU A 492 20.96 0.65 13.21
C GLU A 492 19.47 0.26 13.19
N PRO A 493 18.60 0.85 14.03
CA PRO A 493 17.17 0.60 13.93
C PRO A 493 16.69 0.91 12.50
N MET A 494 15.76 0.09 11.99
CA MET A 494 15.27 0.26 10.61
C MET A 494 14.75 1.68 10.44
N ASN A 495 15.44 2.48 9.62
CA ASN A 495 14.98 3.80 9.27
C ASN A 495 13.73 3.63 8.39
N ASP A 496 12.66 4.39 8.65
CA ASP A 496 11.35 4.28 7.96
C ASP A 496 11.45 4.38 6.41
N GLY A 497 12.62 4.74 5.90
CA GLY A 497 13.13 4.77 4.51
C GLY A 497 12.66 3.68 3.59
N TYR A 498 12.91 2.44 4.00
CA TYR A 498 12.79 1.27 3.15
C TYR A 498 12.58 0.03 3.99
N LEU A 499 11.62 -0.81 3.58
CA LEU A 499 11.48 -2.17 4.09
C LEU A 499 12.66 -2.99 3.56
N SER A 500 13.78 -2.97 4.29
CA SER A 500 14.98 -3.72 3.96
C SER A 500 14.91 -5.11 4.61
N TRP A 501 15.34 -6.12 3.87
CA TRP A 501 15.25 -7.53 4.28
C TRP A 501 16.64 -8.08 4.53
N SER A 502 16.88 -8.56 5.74
CA SER A 502 18.05 -9.33 6.12
C SER A 502 17.73 -10.81 6.17
N THR A 503 18.64 -11.67 5.69
CA THR A 503 18.45 -13.13 5.81
C THR A 503 18.52 -13.55 7.27
N ILE A 504 17.55 -14.35 7.69
CA ILE A 504 17.54 -14.97 9.02
C ILE A 504 18.61 -16.06 9.05
N ASP A 505 19.31 -16.14 10.17
CA ASP A 505 20.23 -17.20 10.50
C ASP A 505 19.83 -17.84 11.83
N ASN A 506 20.40 -19.00 12.15
CA ASN A 506 20.12 -19.65 13.43
C ASN A 506 20.93 -18.98 14.55
N TRP A 507 20.48 -17.79 14.98
CA TRP A 507 21.12 -16.98 16.02
C TRP A 507 20.49 -17.16 17.40
N ASN A 508 21.20 -16.68 18.42
CA ASN A 508 20.70 -16.60 19.79
C ASN A 508 19.47 -15.65 19.86
N PRO A 509 18.41 -15.98 20.62
CA PRO A 509 17.24 -15.11 20.86
C PRO A 509 17.54 -13.62 21.08
N GLU A 510 18.65 -13.28 21.76
CA GLU A 510 19.06 -11.89 21.99
C GLU A 510 19.28 -11.08 20.70
N VAL A 511 19.67 -11.75 19.61
CA VAL A 511 19.87 -11.12 18.30
C VAL A 511 18.54 -10.72 17.70
N THR A 512 17.47 -11.51 17.89
CA THR A 512 16.11 -11.19 17.43
C THR A 512 15.63 -9.87 18.01
N ARG A 513 15.95 -9.58 19.29
CA ARG A 513 15.61 -8.32 19.95
C ARG A 513 16.17 -7.10 19.22
N LYS A 514 17.35 -7.22 18.60
CA LYS A 514 18.00 -6.11 17.88
C LYS A 514 17.31 -5.76 16.56
N PHE A 515 16.45 -6.65 16.06
CA PHE A 515 15.64 -6.44 14.87
C PHE A 515 14.23 -5.92 15.18
N LEU A 516 13.90 -5.67 16.46
CA LEU A 516 12.66 -4.98 16.80
C LEU A 516 12.71 -3.54 16.31
N ILE A 517 11.75 -3.21 15.47
CA ILE A 517 11.53 -1.86 14.97
C ILE A 517 10.69 -1.14 16.04
N HIS A 518 11.17 0.01 16.51
CA HIS A 518 10.55 0.79 17.60
C HIS A 518 10.35 0.04 18.94
N GLY A 519 10.96 -1.14 19.09
CA GLY A 519 10.95 -1.94 20.32
C GLY A 519 9.81 -2.96 20.45
N ASP A 520 8.83 -2.92 19.55
CA ASP A 520 7.58 -3.68 19.62
C ASP A 520 7.11 -4.25 18.26
N LEU A 521 7.78 -3.93 17.13
CA LEU A 521 7.37 -4.42 15.81
C LEU A 521 8.44 -5.33 15.19
N LEU A 522 8.01 -6.49 14.68
CA LEU A 522 8.88 -7.47 14.02
C LEU A 522 8.30 -7.85 12.65
N LEU A 523 9.07 -7.59 11.59
CA LEU A 523 8.69 -7.96 10.22
C LEU A 523 9.39 -9.26 9.82
N LEU A 524 8.64 -10.29 9.45
CA LEU A 524 9.17 -11.59 9.04
C LEU A 524 8.69 -11.93 7.64
N ARG A 525 9.50 -12.66 6.87
CA ARG A 525 9.15 -13.07 5.51
C ARG A 525 9.69 -14.45 5.17
N ARG A 526 8.89 -15.26 4.49
CA ARG A 526 9.30 -16.46 3.76
C ARG A 526 9.13 -16.21 2.26
N ALA A 527 10.18 -16.46 1.47
CA ALA A 527 10.19 -16.19 0.03
C ALA A 527 9.81 -14.73 -0.34
N LYS A 528 9.18 -14.49 -1.49
CA LYS A 528 8.89 -13.14 -2.01
C LYS A 528 7.57 -12.55 -1.50
N TYR A 529 6.57 -13.38 -1.20
CA TYR A 529 5.19 -12.95 -0.99
C TYR A 529 4.59 -13.31 0.38
N ASN A 530 5.22 -14.19 1.15
CA ASN A 530 4.68 -14.62 2.45
C ASN A 530 5.30 -13.79 3.58
N ILE A 531 4.67 -12.66 3.92
CA ILE A 531 5.16 -11.70 4.91
C ILE A 531 4.24 -11.71 6.14
N ARG A 532 4.83 -11.51 7.32
CA ARG A 532 4.16 -11.36 8.61
C ARG A 532 4.65 -10.10 9.30
N ILE A 533 3.70 -9.33 9.81
CA ILE A 533 3.88 -8.12 10.60
C ILE A 533 3.46 -8.50 12.02
N VAL A 534 4.45 -8.74 12.87
CA VAL A 534 4.26 -9.21 14.23
C VAL A 534 4.35 -8.02 15.17
N HIS A 535 3.24 -7.70 15.83
CA HIS A 535 3.21 -6.80 16.97
C HIS A 535 3.56 -7.57 18.25
N VAL A 536 4.66 -7.18 18.88
CA VAL A 536 5.15 -7.78 20.12
C VAL A 536 4.50 -7.07 21.28
N VAL A 537 3.56 -7.76 21.92
CA VAL A 537 2.79 -7.23 23.06
C VAL A 537 3.30 -7.84 24.37
N PRO A 538 3.10 -7.17 25.52
CA PRO A 538 3.32 -7.77 26.84
C PRO A 538 2.58 -9.11 26.96
N ASP A 539 3.19 -10.06 27.67
CA ASP A 539 2.63 -11.40 27.84
C ASP A 539 1.22 -11.36 28.48
N GLU A 540 1.02 -10.43 29.41
CA GLU A 540 -0.24 -10.18 30.11
C GLU A 540 -1.33 -9.72 29.14
N GLU A 541 -1.04 -8.70 28.32
CA GLU A 541 -1.95 -8.20 27.27
C GLU A 541 -2.30 -9.30 26.26
N TYR A 542 -1.32 -10.12 25.89
CA TYR A 542 -1.54 -11.23 24.96
C TYR A 542 -2.51 -12.27 25.53
N VAL A 543 -2.34 -12.65 26.79
CA VAL A 543 -3.20 -13.63 27.44
C VAL A 543 -4.63 -13.10 27.58
N LEU A 544 -4.79 -11.85 28.02
CA LEU A 544 -6.09 -11.18 28.11
C LEU A 544 -6.80 -11.07 26.76
N SER A 545 -6.05 -10.94 25.65
CA SER A 545 -6.63 -10.88 24.31
C SER A 545 -7.36 -12.16 23.87
N GLY A 546 -7.16 -13.29 24.57
CA GLY A 546 -7.75 -14.58 24.19
C GLY A 546 -7.06 -15.26 22.99
N GLU A 547 -6.09 -14.61 22.34
CA GLU A 547 -5.44 -15.14 21.15
C GLU A 547 -4.57 -16.38 21.44
N THR A 548 -4.39 -17.23 20.43
CA THR A 548 -3.53 -18.41 20.47
C THR A 548 -2.58 -18.45 19.27
N PHE A 549 -1.39 -19.04 19.45
CA PHE A 549 -0.38 -19.17 18.41
C PHE A 549 0.16 -20.61 18.30
N PRO A 550 0.72 -21.01 17.15
CA PRO A 550 1.25 -22.35 16.92
C PRO A 550 2.40 -22.73 17.84
N GLY A 551 2.24 -23.85 18.54
CA GLY A 551 3.24 -24.30 19.52
C GLY A 551 3.23 -23.49 20.81
N MET A 552 2.12 -22.80 21.12
CA MET A 552 1.86 -22.26 22.45
C MET A 552 1.81 -23.40 23.47
N ASP A 553 2.55 -23.24 24.56
CA ASP A 553 2.50 -24.15 25.70
C ASP A 553 1.29 -23.79 26.57
N ALA A 554 0.36 -24.72 26.77
CA ALA A 554 -0.80 -24.50 27.64
C ALA A 554 -0.38 -24.12 29.07
N LYS A 555 0.74 -24.67 29.57
CA LYS A 555 1.26 -24.33 30.90
C LYS A 555 1.77 -22.90 30.99
N TRP A 556 2.31 -22.35 29.90
CA TRP A 556 2.78 -20.97 29.87
C TRP A 556 1.63 -19.99 30.06
N ARG A 557 0.48 -20.22 29.40
CA ARG A 557 -0.70 -19.36 29.53
C ARG A 557 -1.22 -19.31 30.97
N VAL A 558 -1.33 -20.48 31.60
CA VAL A 558 -1.79 -20.62 32.99
C VAL A 558 -0.82 -19.97 33.98
N ASP A 559 0.49 -20.10 33.76
CA ASP A 559 1.51 -19.46 34.62
C ASP A 559 1.44 -17.92 34.57
N ILE A 560 1.18 -17.34 33.39
CA ILE A 560 0.96 -15.89 33.27
C ILE A 560 -0.33 -15.45 33.98
N LEU A 561 -1.45 -16.17 33.79
CA LEU A 561 -2.72 -15.88 34.48
C LEU A 561 -2.55 -15.93 36.01
N ARG A 562 -1.81 -16.93 36.54
CA ARG A 562 -1.52 -17.04 37.98
C ARG A 562 -0.66 -15.88 38.49
N ARG A 563 0.34 -15.45 37.72
CA ARG A 563 1.16 -14.27 38.09
C ARG A 563 0.32 -13.00 38.10
N MET A 564 -0.59 -12.84 37.15
CA MET A 564 -1.52 -11.71 37.10
C MET A 564 -2.45 -11.71 38.31
N ALA A 565 -3.03 -12.86 38.68
CA ALA A 565 -3.90 -12.97 39.86
C ALA A 565 -3.20 -12.57 41.18
N ILE A 566 -1.88 -12.79 41.28
CA ILE A 566 -1.08 -12.39 42.46
C ILE A 566 -0.74 -10.89 42.44
N ASN A 567 -0.67 -10.27 41.25
CA ASN A 567 -0.20 -8.91 41.10
C ASN A 567 -1.32 -7.89 41.41
N LYS A 568 -1.09 -6.97 42.36
CA LYS A 568 -2.14 -6.06 42.85
C LYS A 568 -2.41 -4.84 41.97
N GLU A 569 -1.64 -4.63 40.91
CA GLU A 569 -1.68 -3.41 40.07
C GLU A 569 -2.64 -3.49 38.86
N ILE A 570 -3.38 -4.58 38.70
CA ILE A 570 -4.29 -4.78 37.54
C ILE A 570 -5.67 -4.19 37.82
N THR A 571 -6.35 -3.72 36.77
CA THR A 571 -7.69 -3.12 36.86
C THR A 571 -8.73 -4.13 37.37
N LYS A 572 -9.85 -3.65 37.93
CA LYS A 572 -10.92 -4.51 38.44
C LYS A 572 -11.53 -5.39 37.33
N GLU A 573 -11.70 -4.82 36.14
CA GLU A 573 -12.22 -5.52 34.95
C GLU A 573 -11.27 -6.65 34.49
N ASP A 574 -9.96 -6.40 34.48
CA ASP A 574 -8.97 -7.41 34.10
C ASP A 574 -8.90 -8.55 35.12
N ARG A 575 -9.11 -8.27 36.42
CA ARG A 575 -9.16 -9.33 37.45
C ARG A 575 -10.34 -10.26 37.26
N GLU A 576 -11.53 -9.71 36.99
CA GLU A 576 -12.73 -10.50 36.70
C GLU A 576 -12.52 -11.36 35.42
N ALA A 577 -11.84 -10.82 34.41
CA ALA A 577 -11.47 -11.58 33.21
C ALA A 577 -10.47 -12.72 33.51
N VAL A 578 -9.45 -12.47 34.34
CA VAL A 578 -8.46 -13.48 34.74
C VAL A 578 -9.09 -14.61 35.56
N GLU A 579 -9.96 -14.29 36.52
CA GLU A 579 -10.68 -15.29 37.32
C GLU A 579 -11.56 -16.18 36.43
N LYS A 580 -12.33 -15.57 35.53
CA LYS A 580 -13.17 -16.31 34.58
C LYS A 580 -12.35 -17.24 33.66
N MET A 581 -11.21 -16.78 33.14
CA MET A 581 -10.34 -17.60 32.30
C MET A 581 -9.68 -18.76 33.07
N LEU A 582 -9.39 -18.59 34.36
CA LEU A 582 -8.87 -19.66 35.22
C LEU A 582 -9.95 -20.70 35.52
N GLU A 583 -11.18 -20.28 35.79
CA GLU A 583 -12.33 -21.17 35.99
C GLU A 583 -12.66 -21.99 34.72
N GLU A 584 -12.61 -21.37 33.54
CA GLU A 584 -12.79 -22.07 32.25
C GLU A 584 -11.70 -23.13 32.00
N ASP A 585 -10.43 -22.84 32.35
CA ASP A 585 -9.32 -23.79 32.23
C ASP A 585 -9.45 -24.96 33.24
N GLU A 586 -9.88 -24.69 34.47
CA GLU A 586 -10.15 -25.74 35.47
C GLU A 586 -11.36 -26.61 35.08
N ALA A 587 -12.40 -26.02 34.50
CA ALA A 587 -13.53 -26.76 33.96
C ALA A 587 -13.11 -27.68 32.79
N SER A 588 -12.25 -27.19 31.89
CA SER A 588 -11.72 -28.00 30.77
C SER A 588 -10.88 -29.20 31.22
N LYS A 589 -10.10 -29.04 32.30
CA LYS A 589 -9.32 -30.14 32.89
C LYS A 589 -10.20 -31.17 33.57
N ASN A 590 -11.33 -30.77 34.16
CA ASN A 590 -12.30 -31.70 34.74
C ASN A 590 -13.04 -32.50 33.67
N THR A 591 -13.34 -31.92 32.51
CA THR A 591 -13.91 -32.67 31.37
C THR A 591 -12.90 -33.66 30.75
N ASP A 592 -11.65 -33.26 30.53
CA ASP A 592 -10.60 -34.16 30.03
C ASP A 592 -10.27 -35.29 31.03
N ALA A 593 -10.39 -35.03 32.33
CA ALA A 593 -10.23 -36.04 33.38
C ALA A 593 -11.42 -37.01 33.47
N MET A 594 -12.65 -36.57 33.17
CA MET A 594 -13.82 -37.46 33.11
C MET A 594 -13.78 -38.36 31.86
N ASP A 595 -13.39 -37.83 30.70
CA ASP A 595 -13.24 -38.61 29.47
C ASP A 595 -12.09 -39.64 29.57
N ALA A 596 -11.00 -39.32 30.27
CA ALA A 596 -9.91 -40.26 30.53
C ALA A 596 -10.30 -41.40 31.48
N VAL A 597 -11.30 -41.20 32.36
CA VAL A 597 -11.83 -42.23 33.26
C VAL A 597 -12.82 -43.15 32.54
N GLU A 598 -13.63 -42.64 31.59
CA GLU A 598 -14.53 -43.48 30.79
C GLU A 598 -13.80 -44.41 29.81
N VAL A 599 -12.65 -44.00 29.26
CA VAL A 599 -11.86 -44.86 28.36
C VAL A 599 -11.06 -45.94 29.12
N GLY A 600 -10.83 -45.76 30.43
CA GLY A 600 -10.15 -46.75 31.28
C GLY A 600 -11.06 -47.88 31.78
N GLY A 601 -12.38 -47.68 31.81
CA GLY A 601 -13.35 -48.63 32.40
C GLY A 601 -13.86 -49.74 31.47
N SER A 602 -13.50 -49.75 30.19
CA SER A 602 -14.07 -50.66 29.18
C SER A 602 -13.13 -51.79 28.71
N LYS A 603 -11.95 -51.96 29.33
CA LYS A 603 -10.96 -52.98 28.91
C LYS A 603 -10.72 -54.15 29.88
N GLU A 604 -11.38 -54.20 31.04
CA GLU A 604 -11.19 -55.31 32.00
C GLU A 604 -12.26 -56.41 31.98
N ASP A 605 -13.39 -56.23 31.27
CA ASP A 605 -14.50 -57.21 31.30
C ASP A 605 -14.58 -58.18 30.10
N GLU A 606 -13.65 -58.15 29.14
CA GLU A 606 -13.74 -58.96 27.89
C GLU A 606 -12.71 -60.09 27.75
N VAL A 607 -12.06 -60.54 28.84
CA VAL A 607 -11.00 -61.58 28.79
C VAL A 607 -11.32 -62.88 29.56
N LYS A 608 -12.54 -63.10 30.06
CA LYS A 608 -12.87 -64.29 30.87
C LYS A 608 -14.00 -65.22 30.38
N ALA A 609 -14.28 -65.25 29.07
CA ALA A 609 -15.23 -66.22 28.53
C ALA A 609 -14.79 -66.83 27.18
N SER A 610 -13.72 -67.64 27.20
CA SER A 610 -13.55 -68.75 26.24
C SER A 610 -12.35 -69.62 26.61
N ALA A 611 -12.58 -70.66 27.42
CA ALA A 611 -11.69 -71.81 27.49
C ALA A 611 -12.49 -73.07 27.92
N SER A 612 -12.61 -73.99 26.96
CA SER A 612 -12.71 -75.46 27.10
C SER A 612 -14.07 -76.10 27.41
N PRO A 613 -14.29 -77.38 27.00
CA PRO A 613 -13.34 -78.32 26.39
C PRO A 613 -13.44 -78.46 24.87
#